data_AF-A0A9D9MSZ1-F1
#
_entry.id   AF-A0A9D9MSZ1-F1
#
_cell.length_a   1.000
_cell.length_b   1.000
_cell.length_c   1.000
_cell.angle_alpha   90.00
_cell.angle_beta   90.00
_cell.angle_gamma   90.00
#
_symmetry.space_group_name_H-M   'P 1'
#
loop_
_entity.id
_entity.type
_entity.pdbx_description
1 polymer ?
#
loop_
_entity_poly.entity_id
_entity_poly.type
_entity_poly.pdbx_seq_one_letter_code
_entity_poly.pdbx_strand_id
1 'polypeptide(L)' 'MEKAGCLACHTKDKKLVGPSFKEIAAKYKGQDVVPTLMQKVRAGGKGNFGPIPMAPNPPEKINDADLKEAVEYILKN' A
#
# COMPACT_ATOMS: atom_id res chain seq x y z
N MET A 1 7.65 -6.32 4.54
CA MET A 1 7.52 -4.84 4.52
C MET A 1 8.84 -4.09 4.36
N GLU A 2 9.87 -4.37 5.17
CA GLU A 2 11.13 -3.60 5.12
C GLU A 2 11.90 -3.74 3.79
N LYS A 3 11.99 -4.96 3.23
CA LYS A 3 12.71 -5.20 1.96
C LYS A 3 12.16 -4.47 0.73
N ALA A 4 10.87 -4.12 0.73
CA ALA A 4 10.20 -3.53 -0.43
C ALA A 4 10.19 -1.99 -0.40
N GLY A 5 10.81 -1.36 0.61
CA GLY A 5 10.91 0.10 0.69
C GLY A 5 9.58 0.82 0.99
N CYS A 6 8.51 0.10 1.38
CA CYS A 6 7.21 0.71 1.64
C CYS A 6 7.27 1.81 2.73
N LEU A 7 8.17 1.62 3.71
CA LEU A 7 8.38 2.55 4.82
C LEU A 7 9.09 3.85 4.42
N ALA A 8 9.65 3.94 3.20
CA ALA A 8 10.25 5.18 2.71
C ALA A 8 9.19 6.24 2.37
N CYS A 9 7.97 5.82 2.02
CA CYS A 9 6.89 6.71 1.61
C CYS A 9 5.66 6.65 2.52
N HIS A 10 5.49 5.55 3.27
CA HIS A 10 4.36 5.32 4.16
C HIS A 10 4.81 5.12 5.60
N THR A 11 4.03 5.61 6.55
CA THR A 11 4.22 5.29 7.96
C THR A 11 2.96 4.68 8.54
N LYS A 12 3.03 4.17 9.78
CA LYS A 12 1.89 3.52 10.43
C LYS A 12 0.73 4.48 10.68
N ASP A 13 1.01 5.65 11.23
CA ASP A 13 0.00 6.53 11.84
C ASP A 13 -0.02 7.95 11.27
N LYS A 14 1.01 8.35 10.50
CA LYS A 14 1.10 9.70 9.94
C LYS A 14 1.32 9.65 8.43
N LYS A 15 0.70 10.60 7.74
CA LYS A 15 1.00 10.84 6.34
C LYS A 15 2.47 11.27 6.20
N LEU A 16 3.19 10.72 5.22
CA LEU A 16 4.55 11.10 4.87
C LEU A 16 4.59 11.60 3.42
N VAL A 17 4.81 10.69 2.47
CA VAL A 17 4.64 10.96 1.03
C VAL A 17 3.28 10.39 0.60
N GLY A 18 3.07 9.12 0.94
CA GLY A 18 1.77 8.46 0.85
C GLY A 18 0.95 8.59 2.14
N PRO A 19 -0.32 8.14 2.11
CA PRO A 19 -1.15 8.04 3.30
C PRO A 19 -0.51 7.09 4.33
N SER A 20 -0.88 7.27 5.60
CA SER A 20 -0.55 6.32 6.64
C SER A 20 -1.26 4.98 6.42
N PHE A 21 -0.71 3.90 6.98
CA PHE A 21 -1.36 2.59 6.94
C PHE A 21 -2.74 2.63 7.61
N LYS A 22 -2.89 3.38 8.72
CA LYS A 22 -4.18 3.62 9.37
C LYS A 22 -5.22 4.28 8.47
N GLU A 23 -4.82 5.28 7.68
CA GLU A 23 -5.73 5.93 6.73
C GLU A 23 -6.17 4.98 5.61
N ILE A 24 -5.26 4.13 5.14
CA ILE A 24 -5.59 3.09 4.14
C ILE A 24 -6.58 2.10 4.75
N ALA A 25 -6.30 1.56 5.93
CA ALA A 25 -7.17 0.60 6.61
C ALA A 25 -8.54 1.20 6.92
N ALA A 26 -8.59 2.44 7.42
CA ALA A 26 -9.83 3.13 7.72
C ALA A 26 -10.69 3.32 6.45
N LYS A 27 -10.09 3.68 5.32
CA LYS A 27 -10.80 3.89 4.05
C LYS A 27 -11.43 2.60 3.50
N TYR A 28 -10.75 1.47 3.70
CA TYR A 28 -11.15 0.18 3.13
C TYR A 28 -11.72 -0.80 4.16
N LYS A 29 -12.01 -0.33 5.38
CA LYS A 29 -12.51 -1.16 6.48
C LYS A 29 -13.80 -1.89 6.05
N GLY A 30 -13.80 -3.22 6.22
CA GLY A 30 -14.94 -4.07 5.89
C GLY A 30 -15.10 -4.39 4.40
N GLN A 31 -14.14 -4.00 3.55
CA GLN A 31 -14.17 -4.30 2.13
C GLN A 31 -13.09 -5.34 1.78
N ASP A 32 -13.41 -6.30 0.91
CA ASP A 32 -12.42 -7.19 0.33
C ASP A 32 -11.74 -6.52 -0.88
N VAL A 33 -10.71 -5.72 -0.59
CA VAL A 33 -9.96 -4.95 -1.60
C VAL A 33 -8.52 -5.40 -1.77
N VAL A 34 -8.13 -6.53 -1.17
CA VAL A 34 -6.74 -7.02 -1.26
C VAL A 34 -6.28 -7.15 -2.71
N PRO A 35 -7.04 -7.80 -3.63
CA PRO A 35 -6.61 -7.93 -5.03
C PRO A 35 -6.48 -6.57 -5.72
N THR A 36 -7.42 -5.66 -5.46
CA THR A 36 -7.43 -4.29 -6.02
C THR A 36 -6.22 -3.48 -5.55
N LEU A 37 -5.88 -3.57 -4.27
CA LEU A 37 -4.72 -2.89 -3.70
C LEU A 37 -3.41 -3.48 -4.21
N MET A 38 -3.31 -4.80 -4.35
CA MET A 38 -2.15 -5.44 -4.97
C MET A 38 -1.93 -4.93 -6.40
N GLN A 39 -3.00 -4.87 -7.22
CA GLN A 39 -2.91 -4.32 -8.58
C GLN A 39 -2.47 -2.85 -8.57
N LYS A 40 -3.00 -2.03 -7.64
CA LYS A 40 -2.56 -0.63 -7.49
C LYS A 40 -1.09 -0.52 -7.08
N VAL A 41 -0.59 -1.41 -6.22
CA VAL A 41 0.82 -1.44 -5.83
C VAL A 41 1.71 -1.85 -7.00
N ARG A 42 1.29 -2.83 -7.80
CA ARG A 42 2.01 -3.27 -9.00
C ARG A 42 2.05 -2.21 -10.09
N ALA A 43 0.90 -1.62 -10.43
CA ALA A 43 0.78 -0.63 -11.50
C ALA A 43 1.19 0.79 -11.09
N GLY A 44 1.34 1.04 -9.78
CA GLY A 44 1.36 2.40 -9.25
C GLY A 44 -0.02 3.07 -9.35
N GLY A 45 -0.10 4.32 -8.94
CA GLY A 45 -1.36 5.06 -9.03
C GLY A 45 -1.32 6.46 -8.46
N LYS A 46 -2.31 7.28 -8.83
CA LYS A 46 -2.49 8.65 -8.35
C LYS A 46 -3.96 8.91 -7.99
N GLY A 47 -4.23 9.92 -7.17
CA GLY A 47 -5.59 10.44 -6.93
C GLY A 47 -6.36 9.82 -5.77
N ASN A 48 -6.12 8.56 -5.38
CA ASN A 48 -6.89 7.91 -4.32
C ASN A 48 -6.70 8.53 -2.92
N PHE A 49 -5.51 9.07 -2.66
CA PHE A 49 -5.10 9.61 -1.36
C PHE A 49 -4.40 10.99 -1.48
N GLY A 50 -4.44 11.59 -2.67
CA GLY A 50 -3.80 12.86 -2.96
C GLY A 50 -3.22 12.94 -4.37
N PRO A 51 -2.60 14.07 -4.70
CA PRO A 51 -2.04 14.33 -6.03
C PRO A 51 -0.72 13.59 -6.30
N ILE A 52 -0.04 13.14 -5.25
CA ILE A 52 1.27 12.47 -5.36
C ILE A 52 1.06 11.05 -5.92
N PRO A 53 1.70 10.70 -7.05
CA PRO A 53 1.65 9.34 -7.58
C PRO A 53 2.53 8.38 -6.76
N MET A 54 2.02 7.18 -6.49
CA MET A 54 2.80 6.05 -6.02
C MET A 54 3.44 5.36 -7.23
N ALA A 55 4.76 5.16 -7.18
CA ALA A 55 5.50 4.45 -8.22
C ALA A 55 5.11 2.96 -8.28
N PRO A 56 5.19 2.32 -9.47
CA PRO A 56 5.03 0.88 -9.61
C PRO A 56 6.02 0.08 -8.74
N ASN A 57 5.53 -0.97 -8.08
CA ASN A 57 6.36 -1.94 -7.35
C ASN A 57 6.30 -3.29 -8.08
N PRO A 58 7.24 -3.57 -8.99
CA PRO A 58 7.17 -4.76 -9.82
C PRO A 58 7.59 -6.02 -9.04
N PRO A 59 7.31 -7.24 -9.58
CA PRO A 59 7.56 -8.50 -8.88
C PRO A 59 9.02 -8.72 -8.44
N GLU A 60 9.99 -8.10 -9.12
CA GLU A 60 11.41 -8.18 -8.79
C GLU A 60 11.75 -7.50 -7.46
N LYS A 61 10.95 -6.51 -7.03
CA LYS A 61 11.13 -5.83 -5.73
C LYS A 61 10.46 -6.57 -4.57
N ILE A 62 9.32 -7.18 -4.84
CA ILE A 62 8.50 -7.91 -3.86
C ILE A 62 7.64 -8.91 -4.64
N ASN A 63 7.69 -10.19 -4.31
CA ASN A 63 6.85 -11.20 -4.95
C ASN A 63 5.38 -11.04 -4.54
N ASP A 64 4.45 -11.75 -5.19
CA ASP A 64 3.01 -11.59 -4.93
C ASP A 64 2.57 -12.10 -3.55
N ALA A 65 3.24 -13.11 -3.00
CA ALA A 65 2.93 -13.63 -1.67
C ALA A 65 3.27 -12.59 -0.58
N ASP A 66 4.48 -12.04 -0.61
CA ASP A 66 4.94 -11.02 0.32
C ASP A 66 4.13 -9.72 0.16
N LEU A 67 3.75 -9.38 -1.08
CA LEU A 67 2.90 -8.21 -1.33
C LEU A 67 1.50 -8.40 -0.74
N LYS A 68 0.91 -9.58 -0.94
CA LYS A 68 -0.39 -9.92 -0.36
C LYS A 68 -0.35 -9.81 1.16
N GLU A 69 0.65 -10.40 1.80
CA GLU A 69 0.83 -10.31 3.25
C GLU A 69 0.99 -8.86 3.73
N ALA A 70 1.78 -8.05 3.02
CA ALA A 70 1.94 -6.64 3.34
C ALA A 70 0.63 -5.84 3.23
N VAL A 71 -0.17 -6.08 2.19
CA VAL A 71 -1.47 -5.42 2.00
C VAL A 71 -2.47 -5.85 3.09
N GLU A 72 -2.54 -7.15 3.39
CA GLU A 72 -3.38 -7.66 4.47
C GLU A 72 -2.97 -7.10 5.83
N TYR A 73 -1.67 -6.99 6.10
CA TYR A 73 -1.16 -6.35 7.30
C TYR A 73 -1.61 -4.88 7.38
N ILE A 74 -1.47 -4.12 6.29
CA ILE A 74 -1.91 -2.71 6.25
C ILE A 74 -3.41 -2.61 6.56
N LEU A 75 -4.25 -3.46 5.96
CA LEU A 75 -5.70 -3.41 6.16
C LEU A 75 -6.15 -3.82 7.57
N LYS A 76 -5.32 -4.55 8.31
CA LYS A 76 -5.62 -5.01 9.69
C LYS A 76 -5.23 -3.98 10.77
N ASN A 77 -4.49 -2.91 10.44
CA ASN A 77 -3.94 -1.93 11.39
C ASN A 77 -4.58 -0.54 11.26
#